data_AF-A0A7Y9DRJ1-F1
#
_entry.id   AF-A0A7Y9DRJ1-F1
#
_cell.length_a   1.000
_cell.length_b   1.000
_cell.length_c   1.000
_cell.angle_alpha   90.00
_cell.angle_beta   90.00
_cell.angle_gamma   90.00
#
_symmetry.space_group_name_H-M   'P 1'
#
loop_
_entity.id
_entity.type
_entity.pdbx_description
1 polymer ?
#
loop_
_entity_poly.entity_id
_entity_poly.type
_entity_poly.pdbx_seq_one_letter_code
_entity_poly.pdbx_strand_id
1 'polypeptide(L)'
;MAPALTEDDLTGISSDAIASDDPRPYIDQLVAAVDEDRLAEPDLASYALGLAADLAEGLHDGDLALSLSARSVSAARGSSDENWTRARHAELLLQFGREDEGMRELHALRPQLTRDEMASVYVTEALLENDRAELAEEWLTAALVTAVQIVERAEPGPPSDEAREIESALAVRRFHVRRDLGLPYDEADAVAEQMDDNGPDYIYWPQTAFDRLLQAQPDAAEELGATWDEHRAMIERDLQESDPTDLPFVEVGTPDLLAALLADDEDAAPAPGPELEWPPGRNDPCWCGSGAKYKKCCLPRGRA
;
A
#
# COMPACT_ATOMS: atom_id res chain seq x y z
N MET A 1 -5.45 7.96 36.60
CA MET A 1 -4.56 7.65 35.48
C MET A 1 -5.45 7.34 34.30
N ALA A 2 -5.24 8.01 33.17
CA ALA A 2 -5.88 7.61 31.92
C ALA A 2 -5.40 6.19 31.56
N PRO A 3 -6.22 5.37 30.89
CA PRO A 3 -5.78 4.06 30.40
C PRO A 3 -4.62 4.23 29.41
N ALA A 4 -3.75 3.22 29.36
CA ALA A 4 -2.69 3.15 28.36
C ALA A 4 -3.32 2.86 26.98
N LEU A 5 -2.81 3.51 25.93
CA LEU A 5 -3.33 3.40 24.57
C LEU A 5 -2.74 2.20 23.85
N THR A 6 -3.60 1.35 23.30
CA THR A 6 -3.20 0.23 22.42
C THR A 6 -2.94 0.71 20.99
N GLU A 7 -2.45 -0.17 20.13
CA GLU A 7 -2.36 0.08 18.69
C GLU A 7 -3.73 0.49 18.10
N ASP A 8 -4.80 -0.26 18.42
CA ASP A 8 -6.17 0.05 18.00
C ASP A 8 -6.62 1.46 18.43
N ASP A 9 -6.29 1.87 19.67
CA ASP A 9 -6.61 3.22 20.14
C ASP A 9 -5.89 4.29 19.32
N LEU A 10 -4.61 4.06 18.97
CA LEU A 10 -3.81 4.98 18.15
C LEU A 10 -4.35 5.07 16.71
N THR A 11 -4.70 3.93 16.13
CA THR A 11 -5.34 3.82 14.81
C THR A 11 -6.69 4.53 14.78
N GLY A 12 -7.48 4.38 15.86
CA GLY A 12 -8.74 5.08 16.06
C GLY A 12 -8.57 6.60 16.10
N ILE A 13 -7.59 7.09 16.88
CA ILE A 13 -7.24 8.53 16.95
C ILE A 13 -6.88 9.09 15.57
N SER A 14 -6.05 8.37 14.80
CA SER A 14 -5.68 8.79 13.44
C SER A 14 -6.87 8.80 12.48
N SER A 15 -7.74 7.81 12.57
CA SER A 15 -8.94 7.71 11.74
C SER A 15 -9.93 8.85 12.04
N ASP A 16 -10.13 9.18 13.32
CA ASP A 16 -10.93 10.34 13.74
C ASP A 16 -10.31 11.66 13.26
N ALA A 17 -8.98 11.78 13.28
CA ALA A 17 -8.27 12.95 12.77
C ALA A 17 -8.50 13.16 11.26
N ILE A 18 -8.52 12.08 10.48
CA ILE A 18 -8.80 12.12 9.03
C ILE A 18 -10.25 12.55 8.78
N ALA A 19 -11.20 12.13 9.62
CA ALA A 19 -12.59 12.54 9.53
C ALA A 19 -12.83 13.99 10.00
N SER A 20 -11.98 14.53 10.86
CA SER A 20 -12.05 15.88 11.41
C SER A 20 -11.78 16.99 10.37
N ASP A 21 -12.27 18.20 10.69
CA ASP A 21 -11.95 19.46 10.00
C ASP A 21 -10.56 20.00 10.39
N ASP A 22 -10.09 19.69 11.61
CA ASP A 22 -8.77 20.07 12.12
C ASP A 22 -8.09 18.86 12.78
N PRO A 23 -7.04 18.28 12.17
CA PRO A 23 -6.32 17.13 12.72
C PRO A 23 -5.26 17.52 13.76
N ARG A 24 -4.93 18.82 13.95
CA ARG A 24 -3.86 19.24 14.87
C ARG A 24 -4.05 18.77 16.32
N PRO A 25 -5.25 18.81 16.92
CA PRO A 25 -5.46 18.29 18.27
C PRO A 25 -5.15 16.79 18.40
N TYR A 26 -5.35 16.02 17.32
CA TYR A 26 -5.08 14.59 17.29
C TYR A 26 -3.57 14.31 17.14
N ILE A 27 -2.86 15.13 16.37
CA ILE A 27 -1.39 15.12 16.33
C ILE A 27 -0.84 15.35 17.74
N ASP A 28 -1.31 16.40 18.43
CA ASP A 28 -0.90 16.70 19.81
C ASP A 28 -1.21 15.54 20.75
N GLN A 29 -2.37 14.88 20.58
CA GLN A 29 -2.76 13.72 21.38
C GLN A 29 -1.84 12.51 21.18
N LEU A 30 -1.48 12.19 19.93
CA LEU A 30 -0.55 11.10 19.60
C LEU A 30 0.85 11.39 20.15
N VAL A 31 1.34 12.61 19.96
CA VAL A 31 2.65 13.04 20.48
C VAL A 31 2.68 13.00 22.00
N ALA A 32 1.65 13.52 22.66
CA ALA A 32 1.53 13.49 24.12
C ALA A 32 1.43 12.06 24.66
N ALA A 33 0.84 11.11 23.92
CA ALA A 33 0.81 9.71 24.34
C ALA A 33 2.22 9.11 24.45
N VAL A 34 3.12 9.48 23.53
CA VAL A 34 4.53 9.08 23.58
C VAL A 34 5.29 9.84 24.66
N ASP A 35 5.16 11.17 24.70
CA ASP A 35 5.94 12.03 25.62
C ASP A 35 5.58 11.80 27.10
N GLU A 36 4.34 11.37 27.38
CA GLU A 36 3.83 11.12 28.72
C GLU A 36 3.85 9.63 29.12
N ASP A 37 4.45 8.76 28.30
CA ASP A 37 4.54 7.30 28.53
C ASP A 37 3.16 6.66 28.80
N ARG A 38 2.19 7.00 27.94
CA ARG A 38 0.79 6.52 28.01
C ARG A 38 0.50 5.41 27.00
N LEU A 39 1.51 4.79 26.42
CA LEU A 39 1.35 3.68 25.48
C LEU A 39 1.21 2.36 26.24
N ALA A 40 0.43 1.42 25.71
CA ALA A 40 0.30 0.08 26.26
C ALA A 40 1.64 -0.68 26.17
N GLU A 41 2.39 -0.46 25.08
CA GLU A 41 3.67 -1.07 24.80
C GLU A 41 4.67 0.00 24.31
N PRO A 42 5.94 -0.03 24.73
CA PRO A 42 6.91 1.02 24.36
C PRO A 42 7.27 1.09 22.87
N ASP A 43 7.15 -0.01 22.13
CA ASP A 43 7.42 -0.11 20.70
C ASP A 43 6.37 0.61 19.84
N LEU A 44 5.14 0.79 20.35
CA LEU A 44 4.10 1.62 19.74
C LEU A 44 4.49 3.10 19.58
N ALA A 45 5.60 3.55 20.19
CA ALA A 45 6.09 4.91 20.05
C ALA A 45 6.42 5.26 18.59
N SER A 46 7.03 4.32 17.85
CA SER A 46 7.33 4.53 16.43
C SER A 46 6.03 4.73 15.64
N TYR A 47 5.06 3.84 15.88
CA TYR A 47 3.76 3.83 15.22
C TYR A 47 2.97 5.13 15.47
N ALA A 48 2.82 5.53 16.74
CA ALA A 48 2.12 6.77 17.11
C ALA A 48 2.75 8.02 16.47
N LEU A 49 4.09 8.10 16.45
CA LEU A 49 4.80 9.22 15.82
C LEU A 49 4.72 9.18 14.30
N GLY A 50 4.68 8.00 13.69
CA GLY A 50 4.43 7.80 12.26
C GLY A 50 3.05 8.34 11.85
N LEU A 51 1.99 7.92 12.56
CA LEU A 51 0.63 8.43 12.34
C LEU A 51 0.56 9.96 12.49
N ALA A 52 1.25 10.51 13.49
CA ALA A 52 1.32 11.96 13.69
C ALA A 52 2.05 12.68 12.54
N ALA A 53 3.12 12.08 12.00
CA ALA A 53 3.85 12.60 10.85
C ALA A 53 2.98 12.59 9.58
N ASP A 54 2.22 11.52 9.32
CA ASP A 54 1.31 11.42 8.16
C ASP A 54 0.18 12.45 8.23
N LEU A 55 -0.35 12.73 9.44
CA LEU A 55 -1.33 13.79 9.63
C LEU A 55 -0.73 15.19 9.37
N ALA A 56 0.51 15.43 9.80
CA ALA A 56 1.23 16.67 9.52
C ALA A 56 1.56 16.83 8.02
N GLU A 57 1.91 15.74 7.34
CA GLU A 57 2.07 15.71 5.88
C GLU A 57 0.76 16.06 5.17
N GLY A 58 -0.36 15.50 5.62
CA GLY A 58 -1.69 15.82 5.11
C GLY A 58 -2.13 17.28 5.29
N LEU A 59 -1.51 18.00 6.24
CA LEU A 59 -1.63 19.45 6.46
C LEU A 59 -0.64 20.27 5.62
N HIS A 60 0.28 19.62 4.91
CA HIS A 60 1.44 20.21 4.24
C HIS A 60 2.36 20.99 5.19
N ASP A 61 2.45 20.58 6.46
CA ASP A 61 3.39 21.12 7.45
C ASP A 61 4.68 20.28 7.44
N GLY A 62 5.59 20.60 6.51
CA GLY A 62 6.82 19.84 6.30
C GLY A 62 7.77 19.86 7.50
N ASP A 63 7.89 20.99 8.21
CA ASP A 63 8.75 21.09 9.39
C ASP A 63 8.27 20.14 10.50
N LEU A 64 6.95 20.10 10.73
CA LEU A 64 6.35 19.20 11.71
C LEU A 64 6.44 17.73 11.27
N ALA A 65 6.09 17.42 10.02
CA ALA A 65 6.14 16.05 9.47
C ALA A 65 7.55 15.46 9.53
N LEU A 66 8.57 16.23 9.15
CA LEU A 66 9.98 15.80 9.21
C LEU A 66 10.48 15.64 10.64
N SER A 67 10.08 16.55 11.56
CA SER A 67 10.40 16.42 12.98
C SER A 67 9.80 15.15 13.59
N LEU A 68 8.53 14.86 13.32
CA LEU A 68 7.83 13.70 13.86
C LEU A 68 8.33 12.39 13.26
N SER A 69 8.55 12.32 11.95
CA SER A 69 9.10 11.14 11.30
C SER A 69 10.53 10.83 11.75
N ALA A 70 11.39 11.84 11.98
CA ALA A 70 12.73 11.63 12.55
C ALA A 70 12.68 11.07 13.99
N ARG A 71 11.67 11.49 14.78
CA ARG A 71 11.42 10.90 16.10
C ARG A 71 10.91 9.46 15.99
N SER A 72 10.01 9.18 15.05
CA SER A 72 9.52 7.83 14.76
C SER A 72 10.67 6.88 14.40
N VAL A 73 11.57 7.28 13.50
CA VAL A 73 12.81 6.53 13.17
C VAL A 73 13.67 6.26 14.40
N SER A 74 13.77 7.24 15.31
CA SER A 74 14.54 7.06 16.55
C SER A 74 13.91 6.05 17.50
N ALA A 75 12.58 5.99 17.55
CA ALA A 75 11.81 5.04 18.35
C ALA A 75 11.83 3.62 17.74
N ALA A 76 11.88 3.49 16.41
CA ALA A 76 11.91 2.21 15.69
C ALA A 76 13.25 1.46 15.77
N ARG A 77 14.30 2.03 16.38
CA ARG A 77 15.65 1.44 16.34
C ARG A 77 15.68 0.05 16.97
N GLY A 78 16.10 -0.94 16.19
CA GLY A 78 16.18 -2.34 16.58
C GLY A 78 14.85 -3.09 16.55
N SER A 79 13.76 -2.47 16.09
CA SER A 79 12.50 -3.18 15.81
C SER A 79 12.52 -3.79 14.40
N SER A 80 11.56 -4.65 14.12
CA SER A 80 11.30 -5.17 12.76
C SER A 80 11.02 -4.04 11.76
N ASP A 81 10.39 -2.97 12.21
CA ASP A 81 9.85 -1.90 11.35
C ASP A 81 10.87 -0.76 11.14
N GLU A 82 12.11 -0.90 11.61
CA GLU A 82 13.13 0.14 11.50
C GLU A 82 13.32 0.56 10.04
N ASN A 83 13.48 -0.40 9.12
CA ASN A 83 13.72 -0.11 7.71
C ASN A 83 12.51 0.56 7.06
N TRP A 84 11.30 0.09 7.36
CA TRP A 84 10.05 0.69 6.87
C TRP A 84 9.94 2.15 7.32
N THR A 85 10.14 2.39 8.62
CA THR A 85 10.07 3.74 9.20
C THR A 85 11.12 4.66 8.60
N ARG A 86 12.33 4.15 8.33
CA ARG A 86 13.40 4.89 7.65
C ARG A 86 13.05 5.23 6.21
N ALA A 87 12.43 4.31 5.47
CA ALA A 87 11.99 4.53 4.10
C ALA A 87 10.90 5.60 4.03
N ARG A 88 9.90 5.51 4.91
CA ARG A 88 8.84 6.52 5.05
C ARG A 88 9.40 7.90 5.40
N HIS A 89 10.40 7.99 6.28
CA HIS A 89 11.08 9.25 6.56
C HIS A 89 11.84 9.79 5.33
N ALA A 90 12.48 8.90 4.57
CA ALA A 90 13.19 9.28 3.35
C ALA A 90 12.23 9.82 2.27
N GLU A 91 11.06 9.21 2.10
CA GLU A 91 9.99 9.69 1.24
C GLU A 91 9.55 11.11 1.63
N LEU A 92 9.26 11.36 2.91
CA LEU A 92 8.89 12.69 3.41
C LEU A 92 10.01 13.72 3.18
N LEU A 93 11.28 13.33 3.38
CA LEU A 93 12.43 14.19 3.08
C LEU A 93 12.43 14.61 1.61
N LEU A 94 12.22 13.68 0.69
CA LEU A 94 12.15 13.99 -0.74
C LEU A 94 10.96 14.90 -1.07
N GLN A 95 9.77 14.57 -0.57
CA GLN A 95 8.52 15.29 -0.81
C GLN A 95 8.60 16.75 -0.35
N PHE A 96 9.26 17.01 0.79
CA PHE A 96 9.46 18.36 1.34
C PHE A 96 10.80 19.00 0.91
N GLY A 97 11.42 18.51 -0.17
CA GLY A 97 12.54 19.18 -0.84
C GLY A 97 13.92 18.99 -0.20
N ARG A 98 14.07 18.03 0.70
CA ARG A 98 15.35 17.63 1.34
C ARG A 98 16.02 16.50 0.56
N GLU A 99 16.25 16.75 -0.72
CA GLU A 99 16.69 15.74 -1.70
C GLU A 99 17.96 14.98 -1.29
N ASP A 100 19.02 15.68 -0.89
CA ASP A 100 20.29 15.08 -0.49
C ASP A 100 20.19 14.17 0.75
N GLU A 101 19.22 14.44 1.63
CA GLU A 101 18.99 13.65 2.84
C GLU A 101 18.11 12.44 2.53
N GLY A 102 17.00 12.64 1.83
CA GLY A 102 16.10 11.55 1.43
C GLY A 102 16.82 10.51 0.58
N MET A 103 17.56 10.94 -0.46
CA MET A 103 18.32 10.01 -1.30
C MET A 103 19.43 9.30 -0.55
N ARG A 104 20.06 9.95 0.44
CA ARG A 104 21.10 9.30 1.27
C ARG A 104 20.52 8.17 2.11
N GLU A 105 19.34 8.37 2.68
CA GLU A 105 18.64 7.33 3.43
C GLU A 105 18.22 6.17 2.51
N LEU A 106 17.63 6.46 1.34
CA LEU A 106 17.28 5.42 0.36
C LEU A 106 18.50 4.63 -0.13
N HIS A 107 19.62 5.29 -0.38
CA HIS A 107 20.87 4.61 -0.73
C HIS A 107 21.37 3.69 0.39
N ALA A 108 21.17 4.08 1.65
CA ALA A 108 21.52 3.24 2.80
C ALA A 108 20.58 2.04 2.97
N LEU A 109 19.33 2.16 2.50
CA LEU A 109 18.33 1.08 2.48
C LEU A 109 18.45 0.16 1.26
N ARG A 110 19.04 0.63 0.14
CA ARG A 110 19.20 -0.17 -1.09
C ARG A 110 19.75 -1.59 -0.87
N PRO A 111 20.73 -1.85 0.02
CA PRO A 111 21.20 -3.21 0.26
C PRO A 111 20.16 -4.15 0.88
N GLN A 112 19.05 -3.63 1.44
CA GLN A 112 17.97 -4.44 2.00
C GLN A 112 17.11 -5.09 0.91
N LEU A 113 17.10 -4.57 -0.32
CA LEU A 113 16.39 -5.16 -1.47
C LEU A 113 16.71 -6.64 -1.69
N THR A 114 17.85 -7.15 -1.21
CA THR A 114 18.23 -8.57 -1.34
C THR A 114 18.37 -9.27 0.03
N ARG A 115 17.78 -8.72 1.09
CA ARG A 115 17.93 -9.21 2.48
C ARG A 115 16.63 -9.19 3.28
N ASP A 116 15.69 -8.36 2.86
CA ASP A 116 14.43 -8.09 3.52
C ASP A 116 13.38 -8.11 2.41
N GLU A 117 12.42 -9.03 2.52
CA GLU A 117 11.34 -9.23 1.55
C GLU A 117 10.57 -7.93 1.30
N MET A 118 10.30 -7.19 2.38
CA MET A 118 9.54 -5.94 2.34
C MET A 118 10.30 -4.78 1.72
N ALA A 119 11.61 -4.90 1.50
CA ALA A 119 12.42 -3.83 0.92
C ALA A 119 12.01 -3.49 -0.51
N SER A 120 11.52 -4.46 -1.27
CA SER A 120 10.97 -4.23 -2.60
C SER A 120 9.80 -3.24 -2.55
N VAL A 121 9.00 -3.25 -1.49
CA VAL A 121 7.85 -2.36 -1.27
C VAL A 121 8.33 -0.99 -0.81
N TYR A 122 8.90 -0.89 0.39
CA TYR A 122 9.14 0.41 1.03
C TYR A 122 10.21 1.27 0.32
N VAL A 123 11.23 0.65 -0.30
CA VAL A 123 12.25 1.42 -1.05
C VAL A 123 11.66 1.93 -2.35
N THR A 124 10.85 1.11 -3.02
CA THR A 124 10.26 1.45 -4.31
C THR A 124 9.18 2.49 -4.16
N GLU A 125 8.27 2.33 -3.18
CA GLU A 125 7.23 3.31 -2.88
C GLU A 125 7.82 4.70 -2.64
N ALA A 126 8.85 4.82 -1.80
CA ALA A 126 9.52 6.09 -1.55
C ALA A 126 10.11 6.74 -2.82
N LEU A 127 10.53 5.93 -3.80
CA LEU A 127 11.00 6.42 -5.12
C LEU A 127 9.83 6.80 -6.03
N LEU A 128 8.77 5.99 -6.10
CA LEU A 128 7.61 6.21 -6.96
C LEU A 128 6.83 7.45 -6.54
N GLU A 129 6.54 7.62 -5.24
CA GLU A 129 5.85 8.81 -4.67
C GLU A 129 6.63 10.11 -4.89
N ASN A 130 7.91 10.01 -5.27
CA ASN A 130 8.78 11.16 -5.54
C ASN A 130 9.24 11.24 -6.99
N ASP A 131 8.43 10.71 -7.93
CA ASP A 131 8.63 10.78 -9.39
C ASP A 131 9.97 10.19 -9.86
N ARG A 132 10.43 9.08 -9.26
CA ARG A 132 11.72 8.41 -9.57
C ARG A 132 11.54 6.99 -10.07
N ALA A 133 10.51 6.75 -10.89
CA ALA A 133 10.19 5.42 -11.41
C ALA A 133 11.34 4.77 -12.19
N GLU A 134 12.11 5.52 -12.98
CA GLU A 134 13.25 4.96 -13.71
C GLU A 134 14.39 4.52 -12.79
N LEU A 135 14.58 5.23 -11.66
CA LEU A 135 15.58 4.84 -10.67
C LEU A 135 15.12 3.61 -9.87
N ALA A 136 13.82 3.52 -9.58
CA ALA A 136 13.22 2.34 -8.98
C ALA A 136 13.43 1.10 -9.87
N GLU A 137 13.15 1.22 -11.17
CA GLU A 137 13.40 0.16 -12.16
C GLU A 137 14.86 -0.28 -12.15
N GLU A 138 15.81 0.67 -12.18
CA GLU A 138 17.25 0.36 -12.16
C GLU A 138 17.63 -0.43 -10.89
N TRP A 139 17.11 -0.01 -9.74
CA TRP A 139 17.43 -0.64 -8.45
C TRP A 139 16.82 -2.02 -8.31
N LEU A 140 15.55 -2.18 -8.70
CA LEU A 140 14.86 -3.47 -8.71
C LEU A 140 15.52 -4.44 -9.69
N THR A 141 15.85 -4.00 -10.91
CA THR A 141 16.58 -4.82 -11.89
C THR A 141 17.93 -5.29 -11.34
N ALA A 142 18.73 -4.40 -10.74
CA ALA A 142 20.02 -4.76 -10.16
C ALA A 142 19.89 -5.72 -8.96
N ALA A 143 18.87 -5.51 -8.12
CA ALA A 143 18.57 -6.37 -6.98
C ALA A 143 18.12 -7.76 -7.44
N LEU A 144 17.21 -7.85 -8.42
CA LEU A 144 16.70 -9.12 -8.96
C LEU A 144 17.82 -9.97 -9.54
N VAL A 145 18.73 -9.39 -10.33
CA VAL A 145 19.93 -10.08 -10.85
C VAL A 145 20.77 -10.67 -9.71
N THR A 146 20.85 -9.97 -8.58
CA THR A 146 21.59 -10.44 -7.40
C THR A 146 20.81 -11.54 -6.67
N ALA A 147 19.50 -11.39 -6.50
CA ALA A 147 18.63 -12.35 -5.83
C ALA A 147 18.60 -13.71 -6.54
N VAL A 148 18.44 -13.72 -7.87
CA VAL A 148 18.55 -14.93 -8.71
C VAL A 148 19.85 -15.68 -8.41
N GLN A 149 20.97 -14.97 -8.38
CA GLN A 149 22.27 -15.60 -8.10
C GLN A 149 22.43 -16.09 -6.66
N ILE A 150 21.69 -15.53 -5.70
CA ILE A 150 21.65 -16.03 -4.32
C ILE A 150 20.87 -17.35 -4.31
N VAL A 151 19.68 -17.38 -4.91
CA VAL A 151 18.82 -18.56 -4.99
C VAL A 151 19.51 -19.72 -5.74
N GLU A 152 20.17 -19.45 -6.86
CA GLU A 152 20.92 -20.46 -7.63
C GLU A 152 22.04 -21.13 -6.81
N ARG A 153 22.63 -20.41 -5.84
CA ARG A 153 23.74 -20.91 -5.02
C ARG A 153 23.28 -21.48 -3.69
N ALA A 154 22.04 -21.23 -3.28
CA ALA A 154 21.54 -21.63 -1.98
C ALA A 154 21.31 -23.15 -1.93
N GLU A 155 21.72 -23.77 -0.83
CA GLU A 155 21.35 -25.16 -0.55
C GLU A 155 19.89 -25.22 -0.09
N PRO A 156 19.12 -26.26 -0.47
CA PRO A 156 17.71 -26.37 -0.08
C PRO A 156 17.52 -26.30 1.44
N GLY A 157 16.63 -25.42 1.87
CA GLY A 157 16.28 -25.20 3.27
C GLY A 157 15.74 -23.78 3.51
N PRO A 158 15.45 -23.42 4.77
CA PRO A 158 14.78 -22.15 5.10
C PRO A 158 15.47 -20.90 4.51
N PRO A 159 16.81 -20.76 4.56
CA PRO A 159 17.47 -19.61 3.94
C PRO A 159 17.32 -19.53 2.41
N SER A 160 17.14 -20.67 1.73
CA SER A 160 16.87 -20.69 0.29
C SER A 160 15.42 -20.38 -0.04
N ASP A 161 14.50 -20.60 0.92
CA ASP A 161 13.08 -20.29 0.77
C ASP A 161 12.88 -18.78 0.95
N GLU A 162 13.46 -18.19 2.00
CA GLU A 162 13.51 -16.71 2.19
C GLU A 162 14.14 -15.99 0.98
N ALA A 163 15.21 -16.55 0.41
CA ALA A 163 15.83 -15.97 -0.78
C ALA A 163 14.91 -16.02 -2.02
N ARG A 164 14.06 -17.04 -2.15
CA ARG A 164 13.07 -17.14 -3.23
C ARG A 164 11.89 -16.20 -3.03
N GLU A 165 11.45 -15.98 -1.79
CA GLU A 165 10.44 -14.98 -1.45
C GLU A 165 10.92 -13.58 -1.88
N ILE A 166 12.16 -13.22 -1.51
CA ILE A 166 12.79 -11.96 -1.94
C ILE A 166 12.92 -11.87 -3.47
N GLU A 167 13.36 -12.94 -4.15
CA GLU A 167 13.44 -12.96 -5.62
C GLU A 167 12.08 -12.72 -6.27
N SER A 168 11.04 -13.36 -5.75
CA SER A 168 9.66 -13.27 -6.24
C SER A 168 9.11 -11.87 -6.06
N ALA A 169 9.22 -11.31 -4.85
CA ALA A 169 8.75 -9.95 -4.54
C ALA A 169 9.45 -8.89 -5.42
N LEU A 170 10.75 -9.05 -5.68
CA LEU A 170 11.48 -8.18 -6.61
C LEU A 170 11.00 -8.32 -8.04
N ALA A 171 10.73 -9.54 -8.51
CA ALA A 171 10.28 -9.81 -9.87
C ALA A 171 8.91 -9.18 -10.13
N VAL A 172 7.94 -9.41 -9.22
CA VAL A 172 6.59 -8.82 -9.28
C VAL A 172 6.69 -7.30 -9.24
N ARG A 173 7.34 -6.71 -8.22
CA ARG A 173 7.43 -5.24 -8.11
C ARG A 173 8.08 -4.60 -9.33
N ARG A 174 9.13 -5.23 -9.89
CA ARG A 174 9.79 -4.76 -11.12
C ARG A 174 8.85 -4.81 -12.32
N PHE A 175 8.06 -5.88 -12.46
CA PHE A 175 7.10 -6.03 -13.54
C PHE A 175 6.11 -4.86 -13.56
N HIS A 176 5.48 -4.52 -12.43
CA HIS A 176 4.55 -3.37 -12.37
C HIS A 176 5.25 -2.04 -12.69
N VAL A 177 6.44 -1.79 -12.13
CA VAL A 177 7.19 -0.55 -12.45
C VAL A 177 7.51 -0.45 -13.95
N ARG A 178 7.88 -1.55 -14.60
CA ARG A 178 8.16 -1.59 -16.04
C ARG A 178 6.89 -1.43 -16.89
N ARG A 179 5.78 -2.02 -16.45
CA ARG A 179 4.45 -1.85 -17.06
C ARG A 179 4.04 -0.38 -17.04
N ASP A 180 4.14 0.28 -15.89
CA ASP A 180 3.75 1.68 -15.72
C ASP A 180 4.65 2.63 -16.54
N LEU A 181 5.94 2.30 -16.68
CA LEU A 181 6.88 3.00 -17.56
C LEU A 181 6.70 2.68 -19.07
N GLY A 182 5.85 1.71 -19.42
CA GLY A 182 5.67 1.25 -20.80
C GLY A 182 6.91 0.59 -21.41
N LEU A 183 7.75 -0.03 -20.58
CA LEU A 183 8.98 -0.71 -20.99
C LEU A 183 8.68 -2.10 -21.56
N PRO A 184 9.50 -2.61 -22.49
CA PRO A 184 9.30 -3.96 -23.04
C PRO A 184 9.53 -5.03 -21.97
N TYR A 185 8.68 -6.05 -21.94
CA TYR A 185 8.80 -7.17 -21.00
C TYR A 185 9.94 -8.13 -21.41
N ASP A 186 10.64 -8.66 -20.43
CA ASP A 186 11.62 -9.74 -20.60
C ASP A 186 11.17 -11.06 -19.96
N GLU A 187 12.07 -12.06 -19.93
CA GLU A 187 11.75 -13.40 -19.40
C GLU A 187 11.39 -13.37 -17.91
N ALA A 188 11.97 -12.47 -17.11
CA ALA A 188 11.62 -12.34 -15.70
C ALA A 188 10.22 -11.72 -15.53
N ASP A 189 9.90 -10.73 -16.36
CA ASP A 189 8.57 -10.10 -16.38
C ASP A 189 7.48 -11.13 -16.79
N ALA A 190 7.76 -12.03 -17.73
CA ALA A 190 6.80 -13.07 -18.13
C ALA A 190 6.55 -14.14 -17.06
N VAL A 191 7.53 -14.39 -16.17
CA VAL A 191 7.34 -15.26 -15.01
C VAL A 191 6.58 -14.51 -13.92
N ALA A 192 6.92 -13.26 -13.66
CA ALA A 192 6.21 -12.41 -12.71
C ALA A 192 4.73 -12.25 -13.10
N GLU A 193 4.43 -12.03 -14.38
CA GLU A 193 3.06 -11.98 -14.91
C GLU A 193 2.29 -13.27 -14.61
N GLN A 194 2.91 -14.45 -14.72
CA GLN A 194 2.26 -15.73 -14.35
C GLN A 194 2.07 -15.92 -12.84
N MET A 195 2.91 -15.29 -12.02
CA MET A 195 2.78 -15.31 -10.57
C MET A 195 1.68 -14.36 -10.10
N ASP A 196 1.50 -13.26 -10.85
CA ASP A 196 0.45 -12.25 -10.71
C ASP A 196 -0.90 -12.71 -11.35
N ASP A 197 -0.89 -13.79 -12.15
CA ASP A 197 -2.07 -14.31 -12.89
C ASP A 197 -3.06 -15.10 -12.01
N ASN A 198 -3.45 -14.55 -10.86
CA ASN A 198 -4.55 -15.08 -10.05
C ASN A 198 -5.93 -14.55 -10.50
N GLY A 199 -5.99 -13.81 -11.61
CA GLY A 199 -7.16 -12.99 -11.96
C GLY A 199 -7.28 -11.77 -11.05
N PRO A 200 -8.29 -10.90 -11.25
CA PRO A 200 -8.50 -9.79 -10.33
C PRO A 200 -8.76 -10.31 -8.91
N ASP A 201 -8.01 -9.79 -7.94
CA ASP A 201 -8.31 -10.00 -6.52
C ASP A 201 -9.74 -9.52 -6.22
N TYR A 202 -10.13 -8.41 -6.87
CA TYR A 202 -11.46 -7.83 -6.75
C TYR A 202 -12.00 -7.30 -8.08
N ILE A 203 -13.29 -7.56 -8.33
CA ILE A 203 -14.05 -6.86 -9.37
C ILE A 203 -14.88 -5.75 -8.72
N TYR A 204 -14.52 -4.51 -9.00
CA TYR A 204 -15.30 -3.35 -8.61
C TYR A 204 -16.45 -3.09 -9.59
N TRP A 205 -17.68 -3.12 -9.10
CA TRP A 205 -18.87 -2.80 -9.89
C TRP A 205 -19.27 -1.33 -9.75
N PRO A 206 -19.25 -0.53 -10.84
CA PRO A 206 -19.84 0.80 -10.84
C PRO A 206 -21.32 0.75 -10.44
N GLN A 207 -21.83 1.79 -9.77
CA GLN A 207 -23.15 1.75 -9.13
C GLN A 207 -24.28 1.24 -10.03
N THR A 208 -24.32 1.71 -11.29
CA THR A 208 -25.34 1.28 -12.25
C THR A 208 -25.23 -0.21 -12.62
N ALA A 209 -24.01 -0.76 -12.68
CA ALA A 209 -23.78 -2.18 -12.94
C ALA A 209 -24.12 -3.03 -11.71
N PHE A 210 -23.70 -2.58 -10.52
CA PHE A 210 -24.02 -3.21 -9.24
C PHE A 210 -25.54 -3.32 -9.01
N ASP A 211 -26.27 -2.23 -9.18
CA ASP A 211 -27.73 -2.21 -9.01
C ASP A 211 -28.41 -3.19 -9.98
N ARG A 212 -27.91 -3.29 -11.21
CA ARG A 212 -28.41 -4.21 -12.23
C ARG A 212 -28.10 -5.67 -11.91
N LEU A 213 -26.91 -5.94 -11.37
CA LEU A 213 -26.48 -7.26 -10.95
C LEU A 213 -27.37 -7.76 -9.81
N LEU A 214 -27.51 -6.99 -8.73
CA LEU A 214 -28.37 -7.37 -7.59
C LEU A 214 -29.86 -7.47 -7.95
N GLN A 215 -30.33 -6.69 -8.93
CA GLN A 215 -31.71 -6.82 -9.40
C GLN A 215 -31.95 -8.18 -10.09
N ALA A 216 -30.95 -8.67 -10.84
CA ALA A 216 -31.07 -9.91 -11.60
C ALA A 216 -30.70 -11.14 -10.77
N GLN A 217 -29.74 -10.99 -9.85
CA GLN A 217 -29.22 -12.04 -8.96
C GLN A 217 -29.16 -11.51 -7.53
N PRO A 218 -30.29 -11.54 -6.78
CA PRO A 218 -30.33 -11.02 -5.42
C PRO A 218 -29.36 -11.70 -4.44
N ASP A 219 -29.05 -12.98 -4.69
CA ASP A 219 -28.17 -13.78 -3.83
C ASP A 219 -26.70 -13.28 -3.89
N ALA A 220 -26.30 -12.57 -4.96
CA ALA A 220 -24.98 -11.95 -5.06
C ALA A 220 -24.73 -10.87 -3.98
N ALA A 221 -25.77 -10.42 -3.28
CA ALA A 221 -25.62 -9.50 -2.15
C ALA A 221 -24.86 -10.12 -0.96
N GLU A 222 -24.81 -11.45 -0.84
CA GLU A 222 -24.03 -12.13 0.19
C GLU A 222 -22.52 -11.97 -0.04
N GLU A 223 -22.10 -11.96 -1.30
CA GLU A 223 -20.69 -11.87 -1.69
C GLU A 223 -20.25 -10.44 -1.98
N LEU A 224 -21.12 -9.61 -2.57
CA LEU A 224 -20.76 -8.26 -3.02
C LEU A 224 -21.18 -7.14 -2.05
N GLY A 225 -21.91 -7.48 -0.99
CA GLY A 225 -22.54 -6.52 -0.07
C GLY A 225 -23.98 -6.18 -0.48
N ALA A 226 -24.82 -5.79 0.49
CA ALA A 226 -26.25 -5.51 0.27
C ALA A 226 -26.51 -4.12 -0.31
N THR A 227 -25.53 -3.22 -0.22
CA THR A 227 -25.58 -1.89 -0.82
C THR A 227 -24.28 -1.56 -1.55
N TRP A 228 -24.34 -0.62 -2.50
CA TRP A 228 -23.13 -0.19 -3.21
C TRP A 228 -22.09 0.46 -2.30
N ASP A 229 -22.51 1.06 -1.18
CA ASP A 229 -21.59 1.59 -0.18
C ASP A 229 -20.88 0.47 0.60
N GLU A 230 -21.59 -0.61 0.92
CA GLU A 230 -21.00 -1.82 1.53
C GLU A 230 -20.04 -2.51 0.56
N HIS A 231 -20.39 -2.62 -0.72
CA HIS A 231 -19.51 -3.17 -1.76
C HIS A 231 -18.16 -2.45 -1.80
N ARG A 232 -18.18 -1.11 -1.80
CA ARG A 232 -16.94 -0.31 -1.78
C ARG A 232 -16.16 -0.44 -0.48
N ALA A 233 -16.85 -0.55 0.65
CA ALA A 233 -16.22 -0.69 1.96
C ALA A 233 -15.53 -2.05 2.11
N MET A 234 -16.14 -3.11 1.59
CA MET A 234 -15.59 -4.46 1.59
C MET A 234 -14.32 -4.54 0.73
N ILE A 235 -14.38 -4.10 -0.53
CA ILE A 235 -13.20 -4.05 -1.41
C ILE A 235 -12.08 -3.23 -0.74
N GLU A 236 -12.39 -2.02 -0.22
CA GLU A 236 -11.38 -1.22 0.45
C GLU A 236 -10.75 -1.93 1.66
N ARG A 237 -11.55 -2.61 2.48
CA ARG A 237 -11.08 -3.31 3.67
C ARG A 237 -10.15 -4.44 3.27
N ASP A 238 -10.59 -5.28 2.34
CA ASP A 238 -9.80 -6.44 1.95
C ASP A 238 -8.48 -6.03 1.29
N LEU A 239 -8.49 -4.97 0.47
CA LEU A 239 -7.27 -4.38 -0.09
C LEU A 239 -6.35 -3.78 1.00
N GLN A 240 -6.90 -3.23 2.09
CA GLN A 240 -6.11 -2.75 3.22
C GLN A 240 -5.53 -3.91 4.06
N GLU A 241 -6.14 -5.09 4.02
CA GLU A 241 -5.72 -6.29 4.73
C GLU A 241 -4.81 -7.21 3.89
N SER A 242 -4.68 -6.95 2.58
CA SER A 242 -3.85 -7.75 1.68
C SER A 242 -2.37 -7.66 2.02
N ASP A 243 -1.61 -8.68 1.62
CA ASP A 243 -0.16 -8.65 1.78
C ASP A 243 0.40 -7.44 1.00
N PRO A 244 1.21 -6.57 1.62
CA PRO A 244 1.82 -5.43 0.95
C PRO A 244 2.74 -5.80 -0.23
N THR A 245 3.15 -7.07 -0.34
CA THR A 245 3.92 -7.59 -1.48
C THR A 245 3.06 -8.00 -2.67
N ASP A 246 1.76 -8.27 -2.46
CA ASP A 246 0.85 -8.88 -3.46
C ASP A 246 0.27 -7.88 -4.48
N LEU A 247 0.64 -6.59 -4.42
CA LEU A 247 0.24 -5.54 -5.40
C LEU A 247 -1.18 -5.70 -5.96
N PRO A 248 -2.21 -5.50 -5.12
CA PRO A 248 -3.52 -6.03 -5.39
C PRO A 248 -4.16 -5.43 -6.65
N PHE A 249 -4.77 -6.29 -7.45
CA PHE A 249 -5.37 -5.96 -8.73
C PHE A 249 -6.89 -5.81 -8.61
N VAL A 250 -7.40 -4.60 -8.88
CA VAL A 250 -8.85 -4.32 -8.91
C VAL A 250 -9.31 -4.05 -10.34
N GLU A 251 -10.15 -4.93 -10.88
CA GLU A 251 -10.76 -4.77 -12.19
C GLU A 251 -12.09 -4.02 -12.11
N VAL A 252 -12.32 -3.05 -12.99
CA VAL A 252 -13.65 -2.41 -13.13
C VAL A 252 -14.56 -3.26 -13.99
N GLY A 253 -15.65 -3.74 -13.41
CA GLY A 253 -16.65 -4.55 -14.10
C GLY A 253 -17.25 -3.83 -15.33
N THR A 254 -17.24 -4.51 -16.47
CA THR A 254 -17.71 -3.98 -17.76
C THR A 254 -19.14 -4.42 -18.09
N PRO A 255 -19.83 -3.75 -19.03
CA PRO A 255 -21.13 -4.23 -19.52
C PRO A 255 -21.08 -5.64 -20.15
N ASP A 256 -19.97 -6.00 -20.78
CA ASP A 256 -19.78 -7.31 -21.41
C ASP A 256 -19.56 -8.40 -20.35
N LEU A 257 -18.75 -8.11 -19.32
CA LEU A 257 -18.60 -8.98 -18.14
C LEU A 257 -19.92 -9.16 -17.40
N LEU A 258 -20.65 -8.05 -17.17
CA LEU A 258 -21.98 -8.10 -16.57
C LEU A 258 -22.93 -8.95 -17.42
N ALA A 259 -22.90 -8.82 -18.74
CA ALA A 259 -23.75 -9.63 -19.62
C ALA A 259 -23.41 -11.11 -19.55
N ALA A 260 -22.11 -11.47 -19.50
CA ALA A 260 -21.66 -12.85 -19.35
C ALA A 260 -22.10 -13.45 -18.00
N LEU A 261 -21.87 -12.75 -16.90
CA LEU A 261 -22.28 -13.19 -15.55
C LEU A 261 -23.79 -13.35 -15.41
N LEU A 262 -24.58 -12.45 -16.02
CA LEU A 262 -26.04 -12.55 -16.01
C LEU A 262 -26.58 -13.64 -16.94
N ALA A 263 -25.83 -14.00 -17.98
CA ALA A 263 -26.16 -15.09 -18.89
C ALA A 263 -25.77 -16.47 -18.35
N ASP A 264 -24.95 -16.52 -17.29
CA ASP A 264 -24.38 -17.75 -16.71
C ASP A 264 -23.62 -18.57 -17.77
N ASP A 265 -22.90 -17.87 -18.66
CA ASP A 265 -22.18 -18.46 -19.78
C ASP A 265 -20.71 -18.65 -19.42
N GLU A 266 -20.38 -19.82 -18.86
CA GLU A 266 -19.01 -20.20 -18.45
C GLU A 266 -18.02 -20.25 -19.63
N ASP A 267 -18.51 -20.36 -20.87
CA ASP A 267 -17.69 -20.41 -22.09
C ASP A 267 -17.41 -19.00 -22.67
N ALA A 268 -18.11 -17.97 -22.18
CA ALA A 268 -17.84 -16.58 -22.55
C ALA A 268 -16.68 -16.07 -21.69
N ALA A 269 -15.53 -15.83 -22.31
CA ALA A 269 -14.47 -15.00 -21.72
C ALA A 269 -14.72 -13.54 -22.12
N PRO A 270 -15.48 -12.75 -21.35
CA PRO A 270 -15.63 -11.32 -21.61
C PRO A 270 -14.26 -10.65 -21.58
N ALA A 271 -14.10 -9.59 -22.36
CA ALA A 271 -12.86 -8.81 -22.31
C ALA A 271 -12.68 -8.24 -20.89
N PRO A 272 -11.46 -8.29 -20.33
CA PRO A 272 -11.20 -7.74 -19.01
C PRO A 272 -11.47 -6.24 -19.01
N GLY A 273 -11.96 -5.76 -17.88
CA GLY A 273 -12.19 -4.36 -17.60
C GLY A 273 -10.92 -3.56 -17.35
N PRO A 274 -11.06 -2.22 -17.26
CA PRO A 274 -9.96 -1.36 -16.82
C PRO A 274 -9.43 -1.78 -15.45
N GLU A 275 -8.11 -1.84 -15.33
CA GLU A 275 -7.42 -1.97 -14.05
C GLU A 275 -7.44 -0.64 -13.28
N LEU A 276 -7.70 -0.72 -11.98
CA LEU A 276 -7.51 0.40 -11.06
C LEU A 276 -6.20 0.21 -10.31
N GLU A 277 -5.35 1.23 -10.37
CA GLU A 277 -4.20 1.33 -9.49
C GLU A 277 -4.69 1.57 -8.05
N TRP A 278 -4.24 0.72 -7.11
CA TRP A 278 -4.53 0.84 -5.70
C TRP A 278 -3.24 0.61 -4.87
N PRO A 279 -3.00 1.40 -3.80
CA PRO A 279 -3.82 2.51 -3.34
C PRO A 279 -3.60 3.78 -4.20
N PRO A 280 -4.65 4.54 -4.51
CA PRO A 280 -4.47 5.89 -5.06
C PRO A 280 -3.73 6.77 -4.07
N GLY A 281 -3.02 7.80 -4.56
CA GLY A 281 -2.48 8.84 -3.70
C GLY A 281 -3.58 9.45 -2.81
N ARG A 282 -3.28 9.72 -1.54
CA ARG A 282 -4.30 10.13 -0.53
C ARG A 282 -5.13 11.35 -0.96
N ASN A 283 -4.55 12.25 -1.75
CA ASN A 283 -5.20 13.47 -2.25
C ASN A 283 -5.79 13.33 -3.66
N ASP A 284 -5.56 12.22 -4.32
CA ASP A 284 -6.00 11.98 -5.70
C ASP A 284 -7.48 11.57 -5.75
N PRO A 285 -8.10 11.64 -6.95
CA PRO A 285 -9.44 11.10 -7.14
C PRO A 285 -9.52 9.66 -6.67
N CYS A 286 -10.58 9.35 -5.91
CA CYS A 286 -10.80 8.03 -5.36
C CYS A 286 -11.03 7.00 -6.47
N TRP A 287 -10.44 5.80 -6.31
CA TRP A 287 -10.55 4.66 -7.22
C TRP A 287 -12.01 4.28 -7.59
N CYS A 288 -12.99 4.52 -6.71
CA CYS A 288 -14.40 4.25 -6.98
C CYS A 288 -15.05 5.19 -8.02
N GLY A 289 -14.30 6.07 -8.67
CA GLY A 289 -14.82 6.97 -9.71
C GLY A 289 -15.71 8.11 -9.21
N SER A 290 -15.80 8.33 -7.89
CA SER A 290 -16.62 9.42 -7.31
C SER A 290 -16.09 10.83 -7.61
N GLY A 291 -14.83 10.95 -8.01
CA GLY A 291 -14.13 12.23 -8.20
C GLY A 291 -13.79 12.98 -6.90
N ALA A 292 -14.18 12.46 -5.74
CA ALA A 292 -13.76 12.97 -4.44
C ALA A 292 -12.32 12.52 -4.12
N LYS A 293 -11.62 13.27 -3.26
CA LYS A 293 -10.28 12.86 -2.78
C LYS A 293 -10.36 11.51 -2.06
N TYR A 294 -9.44 10.59 -2.35
CA TYR A 294 -9.40 9.24 -1.77
C TYR A 294 -9.49 9.25 -0.25
N LYS A 295 -8.73 10.12 0.43
CA LYS A 295 -8.77 10.27 1.90
C LYS A 295 -10.12 10.67 2.50
N LYS A 296 -11.03 11.22 1.70
CA LYS A 296 -12.40 11.61 2.11
C LYS A 296 -13.47 10.69 1.50
N CYS A 297 -13.07 9.65 0.77
CA CYS A 297 -13.97 8.72 0.09
C CYS A 297 -13.74 7.28 0.56
N CYS A 298 -13.15 6.39 -0.25
CA CYS A 298 -13.06 4.98 0.13
C CYS A 298 -12.11 4.72 1.30
N LEU A 299 -10.99 5.44 1.44
CA LEU A 299 -10.01 5.21 2.52
C LEU A 299 -10.62 5.02 3.93
N PRO A 300 -11.50 5.91 4.44
CA PRO A 300 -12.12 5.73 5.76
C PRO A 300 -13.19 4.62 5.82
N ARG A 301 -13.67 4.09 4.69
CA ARG A 301 -14.71 3.04 4.64
C ARG A 301 -14.16 1.65 4.95
N GLY A 302 -12.90 1.37 4.60
CA GLY A 302 -12.27 0.07 4.92
C GLY A 302 -12.06 -0.15 6.41
N ARG A 303 -12.02 0.95 7.19
CA ARG A 303 -11.76 0.96 8.63
C ARG A 303 -13.02 0.95 9.51
N ALA A 304 -14.22 0.91 8.89
CA ALA A 304 -15.51 0.93 9.55
C ALA A 304 -16.12 -0.48 9.63
#